data_AF-A0A955UPE5-F1
#
_entry.id   AF-A0A955UPE5-F1
#
_cell.length_a   1.000
_cell.length_b   1.000
_cell.length_c   1.000
_cell.angle_alpha   90.00
_cell.angle_beta   90.00
_cell.angle_gamma   90.00
#
_symmetry.space_group_name_H-M   'P 1'
#
loop_
_entity.id
_entity.type
_entity.pdbx_description
1 polymer ?
#
loop_
_entity_poly.entity_id
_entity_poly.type
_entity_poly.pdbx_seq_one_letter_code
_entity_poly.pdbx_strand_id
1 'polypeptide(L)'
;MSVHAEYGRALQVFTAHVRGLADPRARDWTRALEAARVDADRDLSSAARACLAALDSIERSWVADAASGAGPPVASALRDAFEHLHAHCRIVLGLPR
;
A
#
# COMPACT_ATOMS: atom_id res chain seq x y z
N MET A 1 6.84 -1.77 20.57
CA MET A 1 7.06 -1.18 19.23
C MET A 1 6.01 -0.10 18.99
N SER A 2 6.37 1.03 18.38
CA SER A 2 5.45 2.15 18.13
C SER A 2 4.63 1.89 16.87
N VAL A 3 3.32 2.16 16.91
CA VAL A 3 2.41 2.03 15.74
C VAL A 3 2.93 2.83 14.53
N HIS A 4 3.55 3.98 14.77
CA HIS A 4 4.18 4.79 13.72
C HIS A 4 5.32 4.05 13.01
N ALA A 5 6.17 3.36 13.78
CA ALA A 5 7.32 2.65 13.25
C ALA A 5 6.90 1.40 12.46
N GLU A 6 5.88 0.68 12.95
CA GLU A 6 5.32 -0.50 12.25
C GLU A 6 4.65 -0.08 10.93
N TYR A 7 3.83 0.98 10.95
CA TYR A 7 3.26 1.57 9.75
C TYR A 7 4.34 1.99 8.75
N GLY A 8 5.33 2.76 9.19
CA GLY A 8 6.41 3.24 8.33
C GLY A 8 7.23 2.11 7.69
N ARG A 9 7.52 1.05 8.46
CA ARG A 9 8.20 -0.15 7.95
C ARG A 9 7.34 -0.89 6.92
N ALA A 10 6.07 -1.11 7.22
CA ALA A 10 5.14 -1.78 6.29
C ALA A 10 5.01 -0.99 4.97
N LEU A 11 4.91 0.34 5.06
CA LEU A 11 4.84 1.23 3.90
C LEU A 11 6.11 1.13 3.06
N GLN A 12 7.28 1.17 3.70
CA GLN A 12 8.57 1.05 3.02
C GLN A 12 8.72 -0.28 2.29
N VAL A 13 8.36 -1.40 2.94
CA VAL A 13 8.44 -2.75 2.36
C VAL A 13 7.53 -2.86 1.14
N PHE A 14 6.26 -2.48 1.26
CA PHE A 14 5.33 -2.53 0.14
C PHE A 14 5.77 -1.62 -1.02
N THR A 15 6.21 -0.41 -0.72
CA THR A 15 6.72 0.53 -1.74
C THR A 15 7.94 -0.04 -2.48
N ALA A 16 8.83 -0.76 -1.79
CA ALA A 16 9.98 -1.41 -2.41
C ALA A 16 9.53 -2.53 -3.39
N HIS A 17 8.53 -3.33 -3.03
CA HIS A 17 7.97 -4.32 -3.93
C HIS A 17 7.31 -3.68 -5.16
N VAL A 18 6.51 -2.61 -4.95
CA VAL A 18 5.85 -1.88 -6.05
C VAL A 18 6.88 -1.30 -7.02
N ARG A 19 7.98 -0.71 -6.53
CA ARG A 19 9.07 -0.19 -7.39
C ARG A 19 9.75 -1.27 -8.24
N GLY A 20 9.73 -2.52 -7.78
CA GLY A 20 10.30 -3.66 -8.50
C GLY A 20 9.38 -4.25 -9.57
N LEU A 21 8.14 -3.78 -9.69
CA LEU A 21 7.19 -4.28 -10.67
C LEU A 21 7.54 -3.80 -12.08
N ALA A 22 7.43 -4.71 -13.04
CA ALA A 22 7.42 -4.39 -14.47
C ALA A 22 6.04 -3.87 -14.93
N ASP A 23 5.37 -3.06 -14.10
CA ASP A 23 4.06 -2.47 -14.38
C ASP A 23 4.25 -0.97 -14.70
N PRO A 24 3.73 -0.45 -15.83
CA PRO A 24 3.85 0.97 -16.16
C PRO A 24 3.26 1.91 -15.09
N ARG A 25 2.27 1.44 -14.30
CA ARG A 25 1.63 2.17 -13.22
C ARG A 25 2.44 2.16 -11.92
N ALA A 26 3.48 1.32 -11.83
CA ALA A 26 4.31 1.19 -10.63
C ALA A 26 4.91 2.53 -10.15
N ARG A 27 5.25 3.41 -11.11
CA ARG A 27 5.77 4.76 -10.81
C ARG A 27 4.73 5.63 -10.11
N ASP A 28 3.50 5.62 -10.59
CA ASP A 28 2.40 6.42 -10.03
C ASP A 28 1.97 5.87 -8.68
N TRP A 29 1.90 4.54 -8.53
CA TRP A 29 1.64 3.89 -7.24
C TRP A 29 2.73 4.21 -6.21
N THR A 30 3.99 4.12 -6.60
CA THR A 30 5.12 4.50 -5.74
C THR A 30 5.00 5.93 -5.26
N ARG A 31 4.67 6.87 -6.16
CA ARG A 31 4.49 8.28 -5.81
C ARG A 31 3.35 8.50 -4.81
N ALA A 32 2.23 7.80 -4.98
CA ALA A 32 1.11 7.86 -4.06
C ALA A 32 1.47 7.32 -2.67
N LEU A 33 2.21 6.20 -2.61
CA LEU A 33 2.70 5.61 -1.36
C LEU A 33 3.73 6.50 -0.66
N GLU A 34 4.64 7.13 -1.39
CA GLU A 34 5.61 8.07 -0.84
C GLU A 34 4.94 9.31 -0.22
N ALA A 35 3.87 9.81 -0.84
CA ALA A 35 3.09 10.92 -0.31
C ALA A 35 2.39 10.57 1.01
N ALA A 36 2.16 9.28 1.29
CA ALA A 36 1.56 8.81 2.54
C ALA A 36 2.60 8.60 3.67
N ARG A 37 3.87 8.94 3.47
CA ARG A 37 4.88 8.82 4.56
C ARG A 37 4.63 9.86 5.65
N VAL A 38 4.72 9.41 6.91
CA VAL A 38 4.57 10.25 8.12
C VAL A 38 5.61 11.38 8.17
N ASP A 39 6.78 11.22 7.54
CA ASP A 39 7.78 12.31 7.47
C ASP A 39 7.27 13.53 6.68
N ALA A 40 6.27 13.33 5.80
CA ALA A 40 5.58 14.38 5.06
C ALA A 40 4.31 14.89 5.77
N ASP A 41 3.77 14.15 6.74
CA ASP A 41 2.49 14.42 7.38
C ASP A 41 2.56 14.09 8.89
N ARG A 42 2.58 15.11 9.76
CA ARG A 42 2.72 14.94 11.22
C ARG A 42 1.55 14.16 11.85
N ASP A 43 0.45 13.97 11.11
CA ASP A 43 -0.72 13.22 11.52
C ASP A 43 -0.72 11.80 10.90
N LEU A 44 -0.45 10.80 11.73
CA LEU A 44 -0.48 9.39 11.35
C LEU A 44 -1.85 8.96 10.80
N SER A 45 -2.96 9.52 11.30
CA SER A 45 -4.28 9.17 10.78
C SER A 45 -4.48 9.69 9.36
N SER A 46 -3.97 10.88 9.03
CA SER A 46 -4.03 11.42 7.66
C SER A 46 -3.13 10.64 6.70
N ALA A 47 -1.91 10.30 7.13
CA ALA A 47 -1.03 9.39 6.41
C ALA A 47 -1.68 8.02 6.14
N ALA A 48 -2.32 7.41 7.15
CA ALA A 48 -3.02 6.14 7.00
C ALA A 48 -4.23 6.22 6.06
N ARG A 49 -5.02 7.31 6.07
CA ARG A 49 -6.11 7.51 5.09
C ARG A 49 -5.59 7.61 3.66
N ALA A 50 -4.54 8.41 3.45
CA ALA A 50 -3.91 8.56 2.14
C ALA A 50 -3.35 7.22 1.63
N CYS A 51 -2.71 6.46 2.53
CA CYS A 51 -2.20 5.13 2.22
C CYS A 51 -3.31 4.15 1.88
N LEU A 52 -4.40 4.12 2.65
CA LEU A 52 -5.55 3.24 2.38
C LEU A 52 -6.14 3.54 0.99
N ALA A 53 -6.33 4.82 0.65
CA ALA A 53 -6.84 5.22 -0.66
C ALA A 53 -5.91 4.79 -1.82
N ALA A 54 -4.59 4.86 -1.62
CA ALA A 54 -3.62 4.36 -2.60
C ALA A 54 -3.70 2.84 -2.75
N LEU A 55 -3.82 2.10 -1.65
CA LEU A 55 -3.98 0.64 -1.66
C LEU A 55 -5.27 0.21 -2.37
N ASP A 56 -6.40 0.84 -2.06
CA ASP A 56 -7.69 0.56 -2.71
C ASP A 56 -7.63 0.82 -4.23
N SER A 57 -6.85 1.81 -4.66
CA SER A 57 -6.62 2.07 -6.08
C SER A 57 -5.79 0.97 -6.75
N ILE A 58 -4.76 0.48 -6.06
CA ILE A 58 -3.89 -0.61 -6.54
C ILE A 58 -4.70 -1.92 -6.63
N GLU A 59 -5.46 -2.25 -5.58
CA GLU A 59 -6.26 -3.47 -5.56
C GLU A 59 -7.32 -3.49 -6.66
N ARG A 60 -8.03 -2.37 -6.87
CA ARG A 60 -8.98 -2.27 -8.00
C ARG A 60 -8.31 -2.49 -9.35
N SER A 61 -7.07 -2.02 -9.51
CA SER A 61 -6.30 -2.23 -10.73
C SER A 61 -5.98 -3.71 -10.93
N TRP A 62 -5.53 -4.40 -9.87
CA TRP A 62 -5.27 -5.85 -9.92
C TRP A 62 -6.53 -6.66 -10.21
N VAL A 63 -7.66 -6.31 -9.57
CA VAL A 63 -8.94 -6.99 -9.81
C VAL A 63 -9.41 -6.82 -11.26
N ALA A 64 -9.25 -5.62 -11.84
CA ALA A 64 -9.57 -5.36 -13.24
C ALA A 64 -8.67 -6.15 -14.21
N ASP A 65 -7.38 -6.26 -13.91
CA ASP A 65 -6.43 -7.03 -14.73
C ASP A 65 -6.70 -8.53 -14.63
N ALA A 66 -7.07 -9.03 -13.44
CA ALA A 66 -7.46 -10.42 -13.24
C ALA A 66 -8.76 -10.76 -13.99
N ALA A 67 -9.75 -9.86 -13.95
CA ALA A 67 -11.02 -10.03 -14.67
C ALA A 67 -10.85 -10.04 -16.20
N SER A 68 -9.85 -9.33 -16.72
CA SER A 68 -9.52 -9.29 -18.14
C SER A 68 -8.56 -10.39 -18.60
N GLY A 69 -8.07 -11.24 -17.68
CA GLY A 69 -7.08 -12.28 -17.97
C GLY A 69 -5.70 -11.75 -18.42
N ALA A 70 -5.49 -10.43 -18.29
CA ALA A 70 -4.29 -9.74 -18.75
C ALA A 70 -3.22 -9.61 -17.64
N GLY A 71 -3.57 -9.93 -16.39
CA GLY A 71 -2.67 -9.77 -15.25
C GLY A 71 -1.77 -10.99 -15.02
N PRO A 72 -0.44 -10.84 -14.88
CA PRO A 72 0.37 -11.86 -14.24
C PRO A 72 -0.12 -12.07 -12.80
N PRO A 73 0.02 -13.29 -12.22
CA PRO A 73 -0.34 -13.50 -10.83
C PRO A 73 0.46 -12.52 -9.95
N VAL A 74 -0.24 -11.77 -9.10
CA VAL A 74 0.42 -10.96 -8.07
C VAL A 74 1.27 -11.91 -7.23
N ALA A 75 2.59 -11.69 -7.20
CA ALA A 75 3.49 -12.53 -6.42
C ALA A 75 3.02 -12.58 -4.96
N SER A 76 3.04 -13.76 -4.34
CA SER A 76 2.52 -13.95 -2.97
C SER A 76 3.10 -12.94 -1.99
N ALA A 77 4.40 -12.68 -2.06
CA ALA A 77 5.07 -11.69 -1.21
C ALA A 77 4.53 -10.25 -1.36
N LEU A 78 4.13 -9.85 -2.56
CA LEU A 78 3.53 -8.52 -2.79
C LEU A 78 2.12 -8.46 -2.20
N ARG A 79 1.34 -9.55 -2.30
CA ARG A 79 0.02 -9.63 -1.67
C ARG A 79 0.12 -9.64 -0.15
N ASP A 80 1.07 -10.39 0.42
CA ASP A 80 1.34 -10.41 1.85
C ASP A 80 1.72 -9.02 2.36
N ALA A 81 2.60 -8.31 1.65
CA ALA A 81 2.99 -6.94 1.98
C ALA A 81 1.82 -5.95 1.89
N PHE A 82 0.94 -6.12 0.89
CA PHE A 82 -0.30 -5.35 0.74
C PHE A 82 -1.22 -5.54 1.95
N GLU A 83 -1.53 -6.80 2.29
CA GLU A 83 -2.43 -7.13 3.39
C GLU A 83 -1.87 -6.67 4.74
N HIS A 84 -0.55 -6.80 4.92
CA HIS A 84 0.14 -6.32 6.11
C HIS A 84 0.03 -4.79 6.27
N LEU A 85 0.29 -4.02 5.21
CA LEU A 85 0.17 -2.55 5.24
C LEU A 85 -1.29 -2.10 5.40
N HIS A 86 -2.22 -2.74 4.70
CA HIS A 86 -3.65 -2.48 4.82
C HIS A 86 -4.13 -2.68 6.27
N ALA A 87 -3.72 -3.77 6.91
CA ALA A 87 -4.05 -4.04 8.32
C ALA A 87 -3.53 -2.94 9.26
N HIS A 88 -2.31 -2.43 9.05
CA HIS A 88 -1.77 -1.31 9.84
C HIS A 88 -2.55 -0.02 9.64
N CYS A 89 -2.94 0.30 8.39
CA CYS A 89 -3.76 1.47 8.11
C CYS A 89 -5.10 1.41 8.87
N ARG A 90 -5.75 0.24 8.87
CA ARG A 90 -7.01 0.03 9.61
C ARG A 90 -6.84 0.15 11.12
N ILE A 91 -5.76 -0.40 11.69
CA ILE A 91 -5.45 -0.29 13.11
C ILE A 91 -5.26 1.18 13.51
N VAL A 92 -4.48 1.95 12.73
CA VAL A 92 -4.28 3.38 12.96
C VAL A 92 -5.60 4.15 12.97
N LEU A 93 -6.51 3.78 12.09
CA LEU A 93 -7.81 4.43 11.92
C LEU A 93 -8.89 3.90 12.88
N GLY A 94 -8.59 2.89 13.70
CA GLY A 94 -9.57 2.27 14.59
C GLY A 94 -10.67 1.49 13.85
N LEU A 95 -10.40 1.03 12.62
CA LEU A 95 -11.35 0.26 11.81
C LEU A 95 -11.27 -1.24 12.12
N PRO A 96 -12.39 -1.98 12.04
CA PRO A 96 -12.39 -3.44 12.23
C PRO A 96 -11.52 -4.13 11.17
N ARG A 97 -10.82 -5.22 11.51
CA ARG A 97 -9.97 -5.96 10.57
C ARG A 97 -10.76 -6.59 9.43
#